data_AF-A0A920LEP3-F1
#
_entry.id   AF-A0A920LEP3-F1
#
_cell.length_a   1.000
_cell.length_b   1.000
_cell.length_c   1.000
_cell.angle_alpha   90.00
_cell.angle_beta   90.00
_cell.angle_gamma   90.00
#
_symmetry.space_group_name_H-M   'P 1'
#
loop_
_entity.id
_entity.type
_entity.pdbx_description
1 polymer ?
#
loop_
_entity_poly.entity_id
_entity_poly.type
_entity_poly.pdbx_seq_one_letter_code
_entity_poly.pdbx_strand_id
1 'polypeptide(L)' 'MRISRQASLKKFNTFNVSENADVIYEVEDISMLKNIVSDNNNQILILGGGSNILFTKVIMERLLI' A
#
# COMPACT_ATOMS: atom_id res chain seq x y z
N MET A 1 11.85 0.98 6.63
CA MET A 1 11.33 1.23 5.26
C MET A 1 11.57 0.05 4.35
N ARG A 2 10.51 -0.71 4.03
CA ARG A 2 10.55 -1.67 2.92
C ARG A 2 9.71 -1.14 1.77
N ILE A 3 10.25 -1.22 0.55
CA ILE A 3 9.61 -0.73 -0.67
C ILE A 3 9.54 -1.89 -1.65
N SER A 4 8.34 -2.23 -2.08
CA SER A 4 8.10 -3.21 -3.13
C SER A 4 7.47 -2.52 -4.33
N ARG A 5 7.92 -2.83 -5.55
CA ARG A 5 7.39 -2.27 -6.80
C ARG A 5 6.66 -3.34 -7.60
N GLN A 6 5.56 -2.98 -8.24
CA GLN A 6 4.74 -3.90 -9.05
C GLN A 6 4.41 -5.20 -8.29
N ALA A 7 4.03 -5.06 -7.03
CA ALA A 7 3.92 -6.17 -6.09
C ALA A 7 2.46 -6.59 -5.88
N SER A 8 2.26 -7.89 -5.66
CA SER A 8 0.94 -8.46 -5.43
C SER A 8 0.38 -8.07 -4.06
N LEU A 9 -0.91 -7.71 -4.06
CA LEU A 9 -1.71 -7.37 -2.89
C LEU A 9 -2.26 -8.58 -2.14
N LYS A 10 -2.03 -9.79 -2.65
CA LYS A 10 -2.62 -11.04 -2.14
C LYS A 10 -2.39 -11.25 -0.64
N LYS A 11 -1.20 -10.91 -0.14
CA LYS A 11 -0.85 -11.06 1.29
C LYS A 11 -1.37 -9.92 2.17
N PHE A 12 -1.93 -8.87 1.57
CA PHE A 12 -2.31 -7.63 2.22
C PHE A 12 -3.84 -7.42 2.24
N ASN A 13 -4.63 -8.45 1.91
CA ASN A 13 -6.09 -8.43 2.07
C ASN A 13 -6.63 -9.81 2.44
N THR A 14 -7.70 -9.85 3.21
CA THR A 14 -8.32 -11.11 3.67
C THR A 14 -9.13 -11.82 2.60
N PHE A 15 -9.44 -11.14 1.48
CA PHE A 15 -10.07 -11.76 0.32
C PHE A 15 -9.10 -12.58 -0.54
N ASN A 16 -7.79 -12.55 -0.25
CA ASN A 16 -6.73 -13.23 -1.01
C ASN A 16 -6.73 -12.88 -2.51
N VAL A 17 -7.19 -11.68 -2.86
CA VAL A 17 -7.21 -11.19 -4.24
C VAL A 17 -5.80 -10.78 -4.67
N SER A 18 -5.37 -11.23 -5.85
CA SER A 18 -4.00 -11.09 -6.36
C SER A 18 -3.81 -9.92 -7.35
N GLU A 19 -4.49 -8.80 -7.12
CA GLU A 19 -4.20 -7.54 -7.82
C GLU A 19 -2.80 -7.02 -7.47
N ASN A 20 -2.25 -6.13 -8.30
CA ASN A 20 -0.93 -5.53 -8.09
C ASN A 20 -1.05 -4.05 -7.67
N ALA A 21 -0.06 -3.57 -6.94
CA ALA A 21 0.19 -2.16 -6.72
C ALA A 21 1.54 -1.73 -7.30
N ASP A 22 1.59 -0.50 -7.83
CA ASP A 22 2.81 0.06 -8.41
C ASP A 22 3.93 0.21 -7.38
N VAL A 23 3.60 0.70 -6.19
CA VAL A 23 4.53 0.79 -5.06
C VAL A 23 3.81 0.51 -3.74
N ILE A 24 4.41 -0.34 -2.92
CA ILE A 24 3.99 -0.64 -1.55
C ILE A 24 5.07 -0.18 -0.58
N TYR A 25 4.68 0.60 0.41
CA TYR A 25 5.49 1.03 1.54
C TYR A 25 5.01 0.31 2.80
N GLU A 26 5.86 -0.54 3.39
CA GLU A 26 5.60 -1.06 4.74
C GLU A 26 6.24 -0.15 5.77
N VAL A 27 5.42 0.41 6.66
CA VAL A 27 5.80 1.46 7.61
C VAL A 27 5.87 0.91 9.03
N GLU A 28 7.05 0.99 9.63
CA GLU A 28 7.31 0.46 10.97
C GLU A 28 7.42 1.56 12.04
N ASP A 29 7.49 2.83 11.64
CA ASP A 29 7.63 3.97 12.55
C ASP A 29 6.99 5.27 12.02
N ILE A 30 6.70 6.19 12.95
CA ILE A 30 6.00 7.43 12.63
C ILE A 30 6.83 8.44 11.84
N SER A 31 8.15 8.41 11.95
CA SER A 31 9.02 9.31 11.18
C SER A 31 9.00 8.93 9.71
N MET A 32 8.97 7.64 9.40
CA MET A 32 8.80 7.13 8.05
C MET A 32 7.45 7.52 7.44
N LEU A 33 6.35 7.39 8.20
CA LEU A 33 5.02 7.85 7.77
C LEU A 33 5.06 9.34 7.39
N LYS A 34 5.65 10.17 8.24
CA LYS A 34 5.77 11.62 8.01
C LYS A 34 6.53 11.93 6.72
N ASN A 35 7.64 11.26 6.48
CA ASN A 35 8.43 11.47 5.26
C ASN A 35 7.62 11.11 4.00
N ILE A 36 6.93 9.97 4.01
CA ILE A 36 6.15 9.53 2.84
C ILE A 36 4.97 10.46 2.57
N VAL A 37 4.27 10.93 3.61
CA VAL A 37 3.12 11.83 3.43
C VAL A 37 3.58 13.23 3.01
N SER A 38 4.73 13.70 3.48
CA SER A 38 5.24 15.04 3.18
C SER A 38 5.82 15.18 1.76
N ASP A 39 6.42 14.11 1.23
CA ASP A 39 7.10 14.12 -0.08
C ASP A 39 6.16 13.84 -1.27
N ASN A 40 4.86 13.62 -1.05
CA ASN A 40 3.95 13.16 -2.10
C ASN A 40 2.71 14.03 -2.29
N ASN A 41 2.57 14.60 -3.49
CA ASN A 41 1.36 15.29 -3.95
C ASN A 41 0.32 14.35 -4.59
N ASN A 42 0.63 13.06 -4.71
CA ASN A 42 -0.24 12.06 -5.32
C ASN A 42 -1.14 11.40 -4.25
N GLN A 43 -2.27 10.85 -4.70
CA GLN A 43 -3.15 10.07 -3.84
C GLN A 43 -2.41 8.85 -3.25
N ILE A 44 -2.51 8.69 -1.93
CA ILE A 44 -1.95 7.57 -1.17
C ILE A 44 -3.12 6.75 -0.63
N LEU A 45 -3.09 5.44 -0.83
CA LEU A 45 -4.01 4.51 -0.17
C LEU A 45 -3.33 3.95 1.07
N ILE A 46 -3.94 4.13 2.25
CA ILE A 46 -3.44 3.60 3.53
C ILE A 46 -4.25 2.36 3.89
N LEU A 47 -3.56 1.28 4.23
CA LEU A 47 -4.12 0.02 4.68
C LEU A 47 -3.61 -0.33 6.06
N GLY A 48 -4.50 -0.88 6.90
CA GLY A 48 -4.09 -1.72 8.02
C GLY A 48 -3.98 -3.17 7.58
N GLY A 49 -4.65 -4.09 8.28
CA GLY A 49 -4.65 -5.51 7.94
C GLY A 49 -5.48 -5.93 6.70
N GLY A 50 -6.07 -4.99 5.96
CA GLY A 50 -6.82 -5.28 4.73
C GLY A 50 -8.05 -6.18 4.89
N SER A 51 -8.69 -6.18 6.06
CA SER A 51 -9.82 -7.07 6.38
C SER A 51 -11.18 -6.64 5.83
N ASN A 52 -11.26 -5.42 5.29
CA ASN A 52 -12.49 -4.82 4.79
C ASN A 52 -12.25 -4.04 3.48
N ILE A 53 -11.41 -4.58 2.61
CA ILE A 53 -11.17 -4.00 1.29
C ILE A 53 -11.16 -5.10 0.23
N LEU A 54 -11.84 -4.83 -0.88
CA LEU A 54 -11.82 -5.68 -2.07
C LEU A 54 -11.14 -4.90 -3.19
N PHE A 55 -9.95 -5.34 -3.60
CA PHE A 55 -9.26 -4.78 -4.77
C PHE A 55 -9.93 -5.32 -6.04
N THR A 56 -10.39 -4.41 -6.89
CA THR A 56 -11.10 -4.75 -8.14
C THR A 56 -10.32 -4.39 -9.40
N LYS A 57 -9.16 -3.75 -9.23
CA LYS A 57 -8.26 -3.30 -10.30
C LYS A 57 -6.85 -3.11 -9.75
N VAL A 58 -5.89 -3.02 -10.67
CA VAL A 58 -4.52 -2.59 -10.39
C VAL A 58 -4.53 -1.22 -9.71
N ILE A 59 -3.76 -1.11 -8.63
CA ILE A 59 -3.59 0.12 -7.85
C ILE A 59 -2.40 0.88 -8.42
N MET A 60 -2.70 1.99 -9.11
CA MET A 60 -1.70 2.92 -9.65
C MET A 60 -1.25 3.93 -8.58
N GLU A 61 -2.00 4.02 -7.48
CA GLU A 61 -1.65 4.85 -6.32
C GLU A 61 -0.50 4.22 -5.51
N ARG A 62 0.15 5.05 -4.69
CA ARG A 62 1.11 4.54 -3.70
C ARG A 62 0.34 3.92 -2.55
N LEU A 63 0.71 2.69 -2.20
CA LEU A 63 0.11 1.96 -1.10
C LEU A 63 0.98 2.02 0.14
N LEU A 64 0.37 2.31 1.28
CA LEU A 64 1.03 2.39 2.57
C LEU A 64 0.39 1.37 3.51
N ILE A 65 1.20 0.49 4.10
CA ILE A 65 0.78 -0.64 4.94
C ILE A 65 1.48 -0.57 6.29
#